data_AF-A0A836RVN3-F1
#
_entry.id   AF-A0A836RVN3-F1
#
_cell.length_a   1.000
_cell.length_b   1.000
_cell.length_c   1.000
_cell.angle_alpha   90.00
_cell.angle_beta   90.00
_cell.angle_gamma   90.00
#
_symmetry.space_group_name_H-M   'P 1'
#
loop_
_entity.id
_entity.type
_entity.pdbx_description
1 polymer ?
#
loop_
_entity_poly.entity_id
_entity_poly.type
_entity_poly.pdbx_seq_one_letter_code
_entity_poly.pdbx_strand_id
1 'polypeptide(L)' 'MSSQRKVCWSIPPEWKKFRYRGKTLEELIEMPMDELVQLLPARARRSLKRGFTPEQRRLLEKILEARQKL' A
#
# COMPACT_ATOMS: atom_id res chain seq x y z
N MET A 1 -5.96 9.70 17.44
CA MET A 1 -7.18 9.07 16.87
C MET A 1 -6.82 8.46 15.53
N SER A 2 -6.12 7.33 15.55
CA SER A 2 -5.64 6.67 14.33
C SER A 2 -6.76 5.76 13.83
N SER A 3 -7.48 6.27 12.82
CA SER A 3 -8.54 5.55 12.12
C SER A 3 -8.00 4.23 11.58
N GLN A 4 -8.39 3.12 12.22
CA GLN A 4 -8.06 1.77 11.76
C GLN A 4 -8.67 1.58 10.37
N ARG A 5 -7.83 1.63 9.33
CA ARG A 5 -8.23 1.31 7.96
C ARG A 5 -8.59 -0.18 7.91
N LYS A 6 -9.86 -0.50 8.09
CA LYS A 6 -10.37 -1.86 7.92
C LYS A 6 -10.08 -2.32 6.48
N VAL A 7 -9.35 -3.42 6.37
CA VAL A 7 -9.13 -4.10 5.08
C VAL A 7 -10.45 -4.74 4.69
N CYS A 8 -11.07 -4.30 3.59
CA CYS A 8 -12.39 -4.78 3.13
C CYS A 8 -12.39 -6.18 2.52
N TRP A 9 -11.29 -6.92 2.65
CA TRP A 9 -11.19 -8.31 2.22
C TRP A 9 -10.48 -9.07 3.33
N SER A 10 -11.14 -10.08 3.89
CA SER A 10 -10.51 -11.07 4.76
C SER A 10 -9.29 -11.63 4.03
N ILE A 11 -8.09 -11.38 4.57
CA ILE A 11 -6.84 -11.87 3.98
C ILE A 11 -6.97 -13.40 3.86
N PRO A 12 -6.90 -13.97 2.64
CA PRO A 12 -6.98 -15.42 2.47
C PRO A 12 -5.88 -16.11 3.28
N PRO A 13 -6.14 -17.29 3.89
CA PRO A 13 -5.16 -17.99 4.72
C PRO A 13 -3.83 -18.28 4.02
N GLU A 14 -3.85 -18.41 2.69
CA GLU A 14 -2.66 -18.62 1.86
C GLU A 14 -1.69 -17.44 1.90
N TRP A 15 -2.23 -16.21 1.94
CA TRP A 15 -1.44 -14.99 1.88
C TRP A 15 -0.77 -14.63 3.20
N LYS A 16 -1.18 -15.25 4.31
CA LYS A 16 -0.49 -15.14 5.60
C LYS A 16 0.96 -15.64 5.56
N LYS A 17 1.29 -16.53 4.62
CA LYS A 17 2.67 -17.04 4.43
C LYS A 17 3.57 -16.05 3.69
N PHE A 18 3.00 -15.02 3.06
CA PHE A 18 3.77 -14.05 2.30
C PHE A 18 4.66 -13.21 3.21
N ARG A 19 5.94 -13.09 2.82
CA ARG A 19 6.91 -12.22 3.50
C ARG A 19 7.64 -11.36 2.49
N TYR A 20 7.78 -10.07 2.81
CA TYR A 20 8.59 -9.14 2.03
C TYR A 20 9.67 -8.52 2.93
N ARG A 21 10.95 -8.76 2.59
CA ARG A 21 12.11 -8.26 3.34
C ARG A 21 12.02 -8.51 4.86
N GLY A 22 11.51 -9.68 5.22
CA GLY A 22 11.35 -10.10 6.61
C GLY A 22 10.03 -9.72 7.29
N LYS A 23 9.17 -8.91 6.65
CA LYS A 23 7.88 -8.45 7.21
C LYS A 23 6.69 -9.25 6.68
N THR A 24 5.66 -9.43 7.50
CA THR A 24 4.40 -10.11 7.11
C THR A 24 3.47 -9.17 6.35
N LEU A 25 2.47 -9.71 5.64
CA LEU A 25 1.53 -8.89 4.88
C LEU A 25 0.73 -7.91 5.75
N GLU A 26 0.34 -8.34 6.95
CA GLU A 26 -0.42 -7.53 7.92
C GLU A 26 0.43 -6.33 8.38
N GLU A 27 1.69 -6.57 8.74
CA GLU A 27 2.64 -5.51 9.09
C GLU A 27 2.85 -4.52 7.93
N LEU A 28 2.95 -5.00 6.69
CA LEU A 28 3.12 -4.14 5.51
C LEU A 28 1.94 -3.19 5.29
N ILE A 29 0.71 -3.61 5.65
CA ILE A 29 -0.50 -2.81 5.49
C ILE A 29 -0.64 -1.78 6.60
N GLU A 30 -0.26 -2.15 7.83
CA GLU A 30 -0.38 -1.27 9.00
C GLU A 30 0.71 -0.21 9.07
N MET A 31 1.90 -0.48 8.50
CA MET A 31 3.01 0.45 8.49
C MET A 31 2.70 1.78 7.80
N PRO A 32 3.33 2.89 8.25
CA PRO A 32 3.25 4.16 7.54
C PRO A 32 3.97 4.07 6.19
N MET A 33 3.48 4.86 5.23
CA MET A 33 4.01 4.86 3.85
C MET A 33 5.51 5.20 3.80
N ASP A 34 5.97 6.13 4.64
CA ASP A 34 7.37 6.57 4.62
C ASP A 34 8.36 5.46 5.00
N GLU A 35 8.01 4.63 5.99
CA GLU A 35 8.80 3.46 6.36
C GLU A 35 8.76 2.38 5.27
N LEU A 36 7.58 2.16 4.67
CA LEU A 36 7.44 1.22 3.56
C LEU A 36 8.32 1.62 2.37
N VAL A 37 8.40 2.92 2.05
CA VAL A 37 9.23 3.44 0.95
C VAL A 37 10.72 3.16 1.16
N GLN A 38 11.19 3.11 2.41
CA GLN A 38 12.59 2.76 2.72
C GLN A 38 12.90 1.30 2.42
N LEU A 39 11.91 0.42 2.55
CA LEU A 39 12.03 -0.99 2.21
C LEU A 39 11.98 -1.26 0.70
N LEU A 40 11.63 -0.29 -0.14
CA LEU A 40 11.53 -0.53 -1.58
C LEU A 40 12.92 -0.53 -2.26
N PRO A 41 13.05 -1.21 -3.42
CA PRO A 41 14.25 -1.10 -4.24
C PRO A 41 14.49 0.34 -4.70
N ALA A 42 15.76 0.67 -4.98
CA ALA A 42 16.19 2.04 -5.27
C ALA A 42 15.40 2.72 -6.40
N ARG A 43 14.96 1.97 -7.42
CA ARG A 43 14.15 2.51 -8.53
C ARG A 43 12.77 2.97 -8.05
N ALA A 44 12.01 2.10 -7.40
CA ALA A 44 10.66 2.39 -6.93
C ALA A 44 10.66 3.54 -5.90
N ARG A 45 11.61 3.51 -4.97
CA ARG A 45 11.82 4.59 -4.01
C ARG A 45 12.08 5.94 -4.67
N ARG A 46 12.90 5.99 -5.74
CA ARG A 46 13.15 7.24 -6.48
C ARG A 46 11.90 7.77 -7.17
N SER A 47 11.10 6.90 -7.78
CA SER A 47 9.84 7.30 -8.40
C SER A 47 8.88 7.90 -7.37
N LEU A 48 8.72 7.25 -6.22
CA LEU A 48 7.85 7.72 -5.14
C LEU A 48 8.35 9.04 -4.53
N LYS A 49 9.66 9.19 -4.32
CA LYS A 49 10.26 10.45 -3.83
C LYS A 49 10.08 11.64 -4.78
N ARG A 50 10.04 11.39 -6.09
CA ARG A 50 9.76 12.44 -7.09
C ARG A 50 8.27 12.83 -7.12
N GLY A 51 7.40 11.93 -6.64
CA GLY A 51 5.96 12.10 -6.65
C GLY A 51 5.29 11.57 -7.92
N PHE A 52 3.96 11.53 -7.87
CA PHE A 52 3.13 11.03 -8.96
C PHE A 52 2.83 12.10 -10.00
N THR A 53 2.81 11.71 -11.27
CA THR A 53 2.30 12.54 -12.37
C THR A 53 0.80 12.81 -12.20
N PRO A 54 0.25 13.88 -12.78
CA PRO A 54 -1.18 14.18 -12.67
C PRO A 54 -2.09 13.03 -13.15
N GLU A 55 -1.69 12.33 -14.21
CA GLU A 55 -2.41 11.16 -14.72
C GLU A 55 -2.44 10.00 -13.72
N GLN A 56 -1.32 9.75 -13.04
CA GLN A 56 -1.23 8.70 -12.01
C GLN A 56 -2.10 9.03 -10.80
N ARG A 57 -2.20 10.31 -10.41
CA ARG A 57 -3.10 10.76 -9.34
C ARG A 57 -4.56 10.53 -9.71
N ARG A 58 -4.95 10.91 -10.92
CA ARG A 58 -6.31 10.69 -11.44
C ARG A 58 -6.68 9.20 -11.49
N LEU A 59 -5.73 8.34 -11.84
CA LEU A 59 -5.94 6.89 -11.78
C LEU A 59 -6.14 6.41 -10.33
N LEU A 60 -5.33 6.91 -9.40
CA LEU A 60 -5.43 6.54 -7.99
C LEU A 60 -6.81 6.93 -7.40
N GLU A 61 -7.29 8.13 -7.70
CA GLU A 61 -8.62 8.60 -7.30
C GLU A 61 -9.72 7.67 -7.82
N LYS A 62 -9.68 7.32 -9.11
CA LYS A 62 -10.65 6.36 -9.71
C LYS A 62 -10.63 5.00 -9.01
N ILE A 63 -9.46 4.48 -8.65
CA ILE A 63 -9.32 3.19 -7.95
C ILE A 63 -9.91 3.29 -6.54
N LEU A 64 -9.65 4.39 -5.83
CA LEU A 64 -10.19 4.62 -4.49
C LEU A 64 -11.72 4.75 -4.51
N GLU A 65 -12.27 5.49 -5.46
CA GLU A 65 -13.72 5.60 -5.67
C GLU A 65 -14.35 4.25 -5.99
N ALA A 66 -13.74 3.48 -6.89
CA ALA A 66 -14.23 2.14 -7.23
C ALA A 66 -14.24 1.22 -6.01
N ARG A 67 -13.20 1.29 -5.16
CA ARG A 67 -13.10 0.51 -3.93
C ARG A 67 -14.12 0.91 -2.86
N GLN A 68 -14.55 2.17 -2.83
CA GLN A 68 -15.56 2.65 -1.87
C GLN A 68 -17.00 2.32 -2.32
N LYS A 69 -17.23 2.25 -3.63
CA LYS A 69 -18.53 1.89 -4.22
C LYS A 69 -18.83 0.38 -4.16
N LEU A 70 -17.80 -0.42 -3.88
CA LEU A 70 -17.87 -1.87 -3.60
C LEU A 70 -18.28 -2.10 -2.15
#